data_AF-A0A9E7L5D3-F1
#
_entry.id   AF-A0A9E7L5D3-F1
#
_cell.length_a   1.000
_cell.length_b   1.000
_cell.length_c   1.000
_cell.angle_alpha   90.00
_cell.angle_beta   90.00
_cell.angle_gamma   90.00
#
_symmetry.space_group_name_H-M   'P 1'
#
loop_
_entity.id
_entity.type
_entity.pdbx_description
1 polymer ?
#
loop_
_entity_poly.entity_id
_entity_poly.type
_entity_poly.pdbx_seq_one_letter_code
_entity_poly.pdbx_strand_id
1 'polypeptide(L)'
;MTAENGGSTTRLCVQRKAAEGTRATLGIANHDHGGEIDPRRPPPLPSSPGVKDGKRMGTPSPPPVPLLPPQGPSFAGWSLDGPVGVARRHPVLCAFAFSLLFFMGVEYTIPMVPSTSPPLDLGFIATKPLNRALATAPALNTLLAALNTVFVGMQTVYIVWTFLVEGRPRPTIAALFMFTCRGILGCSTQLPLPQGFQGSGVDFPVGNVSFFLFFSGHVAGAVIASLDMRRTRRRGMARVFDALNLLQSVRLLASRGHYTIDLAVGVGAGYVFDNLAGKYEESKLKRGGEHRRPCFSCGCSCEGR
;
A
#
# COMPACT_ATOMS: atom_id res chain seq x y z
N MET A 1 7.09 45.73 -52.69
CA MET A 1 6.49 44.51 -52.11
C MET A 1 7.62 43.65 -51.57
N THR A 2 7.91 43.79 -50.28
CA THR A 2 8.76 42.88 -49.50
C THR A 2 8.38 43.15 -48.03
N ALA A 3 7.71 42.19 -47.42
CA ALA A 3 7.32 42.21 -46.02
C ALA A 3 8.33 41.36 -45.25
N GLU A 4 9.09 41.97 -44.34
CA GLU A 4 9.90 41.25 -43.36
C GLU A 4 9.13 41.14 -42.05
N ASN A 5 8.96 39.89 -41.61
CA ASN A 5 8.36 39.49 -40.34
C ASN A 5 9.36 39.72 -39.19
N GLY A 6 9.14 40.75 -38.39
CA GLY A 6 9.84 40.97 -37.12
C GLY A 6 9.10 40.32 -35.96
N GLY A 7 9.40 39.05 -35.67
CA GLY A 7 9.05 38.42 -34.39
C GLY A 7 10.13 38.69 -33.35
N SER A 8 9.77 39.31 -32.22
CA SER A 8 10.67 39.47 -31.07
C SER A 8 10.05 38.88 -29.80
N THR A 9 10.54 37.68 -29.53
CA THR A 9 10.70 36.90 -28.32
C THR A 9 10.51 37.62 -26.98
N THR A 10 9.42 37.32 -26.28
CA THR A 10 9.26 37.58 -24.84
C THR A 10 10.15 36.61 -24.04
N ARG A 11 11.33 37.06 -23.61
CA ARG A 11 12.17 36.34 -22.64
C ARG A 11 11.53 36.42 -21.26
N LEU A 12 10.99 35.30 -20.78
CA LEU A 12 10.52 35.16 -19.41
C LEU A 12 11.73 34.81 -18.51
N CYS A 13 12.27 35.83 -17.84
CA CYS A 13 13.29 35.66 -16.80
C CYS A 13 12.65 35.03 -15.56
N VAL A 14 12.90 33.74 -15.31
CA VAL A 14 12.61 33.11 -14.03
C VAL A 14 13.75 33.46 -13.08
N GLN A 15 13.49 34.39 -12.16
CA GLN A 15 14.37 34.64 -11.02
C GLN A 15 14.40 33.41 -10.10
N ARG A 16 15.55 32.74 -10.01
CA ARG A 16 15.87 31.85 -8.90
C ARG A 16 16.19 32.70 -7.67
N LYS A 17 15.31 32.68 -6.67
CA LYS A 17 15.63 33.16 -5.33
C LYS A 17 16.44 32.08 -4.62
N ALA A 18 17.70 32.38 -4.35
CA ALA A 18 18.60 31.54 -3.57
C ALA A 18 18.08 31.43 -2.12
N ALA A 19 18.02 30.21 -1.60
CA ALA A 19 17.81 29.95 -0.18
C ALA A 19 19.18 29.68 0.45
N GLU A 20 19.59 30.59 1.33
CA GLU A 20 20.80 30.48 2.14
C GLU A 20 20.68 29.41 3.22
N GLY A 21 21.84 28.91 3.63
CA GLY A 21 22.02 27.70 4.41
C GLY A 21 21.38 27.69 5.79
N THR A 22 20.97 26.50 6.21
CA THR A 22 21.10 26.11 7.61
C THR A 22 21.58 24.67 7.67
N ARG A 23 22.75 24.52 8.28
CA ARG A 23 23.50 23.28 8.48
C ARG A 23 22.87 22.55 9.65
N ALA A 24 22.19 21.42 9.42
CA ALA A 24 21.69 20.56 10.49
C ALA A 24 22.74 19.49 10.80
N THR A 25 23.43 19.65 11.91
CA THR A 25 24.36 18.67 12.50
C THR A 25 23.54 17.57 13.18
N LEU A 26 23.68 16.33 12.72
CA LEU A 26 23.06 15.15 13.33
C LEU A 26 23.89 14.74 14.56
N GLY A 27 23.47 15.15 15.75
CA GLY A 27 24.04 14.70 17.02
C GLY A 27 23.36 13.42 17.48
N ILE A 28 24.13 12.33 17.59
CA ILE A 28 23.73 11.11 18.28
C ILE A 28 23.90 11.36 19.78
N ALA A 29 22.80 11.35 20.53
CA ALA A 29 22.81 11.38 21.99
C ALA A 29 22.27 10.05 22.52
N ASN A 30 23.16 9.26 23.14
CA ASN A 30 22.81 8.13 23.99
C ASN A 30 22.18 8.67 25.28
N HIS A 31 21.02 8.15 25.66
CA HIS A 31 20.42 8.38 26.97
C HIS A 31 20.47 7.09 27.79
N ASP A 32 21.46 7.03 28.68
CA ASP A 32 21.43 6.23 29.89
C ASP A 32 20.47 6.89 30.88
N HIS A 33 19.62 6.09 31.53
CA HIS A 33 18.90 6.51 32.74
C HIS A 33 19.13 5.48 33.84
N GLY A 34 20.02 5.86 34.77
CA GLY A 34 20.05 5.33 36.13
C GLY A 34 18.83 5.85 36.91
N GLY A 35 18.15 4.94 37.60
CA GLY A 35 17.08 5.23 38.54
C GLY A 35 17.63 5.37 39.95
N GLU A 36 17.58 6.59 40.45
CA GLU A 36 17.94 7.00 41.81
C GLU A 36 16.86 6.57 42.82
N ILE A 37 17.31 6.20 44.02
CA ILE A 37 16.55 5.57 45.11
C ILE A 37 15.85 6.66 45.94
N ASP A 38 14.53 6.55 46.10
CA ASP A 38 13.70 7.40 46.98
C ASP A 38 13.78 6.94 48.45
N PRO A 39 14.27 7.76 49.40
CA PRO A 39 14.47 7.39 50.78
C PRO A 39 13.31 7.83 51.69
N ARG A 40 12.06 7.42 51.43
CA ARG A 40 10.93 7.63 52.38
C ARG A 40 9.85 6.53 52.39
N ARG A 41 10.23 5.29 52.67
CA ARG A 41 9.26 4.28 53.17
C ARG A 41 9.75 3.54 54.42
N PRO A 42 8.97 3.52 55.51
CA PRO A 42 9.33 2.84 56.75
C PRO A 42 9.16 1.31 56.64
N PRO A 43 9.92 0.54 57.45
CA PRO A 43 10.00 -0.92 57.35
C PRO A 43 8.81 -1.62 58.01
N PRO A 44 8.35 -2.78 57.52
CA PRO A 44 7.49 -3.66 58.31
C PRO A 44 8.32 -4.48 59.31
N LEU A 45 7.92 -4.39 60.58
CA LEU A 45 8.41 -5.16 61.74
C LEU A 45 7.86 -6.61 61.75
N PRO A 46 8.48 -7.51 62.54
CA PRO A 46 8.27 -8.96 62.47
C PRO A 46 7.12 -9.44 63.36
N SER A 47 6.55 -10.58 63.02
CA SER A 47 5.62 -11.31 63.89
C SER A 47 5.98 -12.79 63.98
N SER A 48 6.45 -13.20 65.17
CA SER A 48 6.47 -14.59 65.66
C SER A 48 5.19 -14.85 66.51
N PRO A 49 5.03 -16.00 67.21
CA PRO A 49 4.52 -17.27 66.71
C PRO A 49 3.22 -17.77 67.41
N GLY A 50 2.49 -18.67 66.74
CA GLY A 50 1.76 -19.82 67.30
C GLY A 50 0.52 -19.63 68.20
N VAL A 51 -0.68 -20.02 67.71
CA VAL A 51 -1.78 -20.62 68.48
C VAL A 51 -2.56 -21.62 67.59
N LYS A 52 -3.14 -22.64 68.24
CA LYS A 52 -3.53 -24.00 67.83
C LYS A 52 -4.84 -24.16 67.03
N ASP A 53 -4.88 -25.31 66.33
CA ASP A 53 -5.97 -26.25 66.01
C ASP A 53 -7.43 -25.79 65.84
N GLY A 54 -7.97 -26.07 64.65
CA GLY A 54 -9.40 -26.09 64.36
C GLY A 54 -9.73 -26.94 63.12
N LYS A 55 -10.18 -28.18 63.36
CA LYS A 55 -10.74 -29.13 62.38
C LYS A 55 -11.85 -28.48 61.51
N ARG A 56 -11.73 -28.58 60.17
CA ARG A 56 -12.89 -28.61 59.25
C ARG A 56 -12.55 -29.37 57.96
N MET A 57 -13.37 -30.38 57.67
CA MET A 57 -13.43 -31.10 56.39
C MET A 57 -13.82 -30.14 55.26
N GLY A 58 -13.20 -30.30 54.08
CA GLY A 58 -13.61 -29.59 52.87
C GLY A 58 -12.88 -30.05 51.60
N THR A 59 -13.58 -30.86 50.81
CA THR A 59 -13.49 -31.09 49.34
C THR A 59 -12.16 -31.52 48.67
N PRO A 60 -12.19 -32.57 47.80
CA PRO A 60 -11.02 -32.98 47.05
C PRO A 60 -10.65 -31.93 45.98
N SER A 61 -9.36 -31.58 45.94
CA SER A 61 -8.74 -30.74 44.92
C SER A 61 -8.87 -31.35 43.51
N PRO A 62 -9.18 -30.57 42.47
CA PRO A 62 -9.19 -31.07 41.10
C PRO A 62 -7.78 -31.50 40.68
N PRO A 63 -7.63 -32.53 39.81
CA PRO A 63 -6.34 -32.99 39.35
C PRO A 63 -5.61 -31.89 38.57
N PRO A 64 -4.27 -31.83 38.62
CA PRO A 64 -3.50 -30.85 37.88
C PRO A 64 -3.76 -31.00 36.37
N VAL A 65 -4.17 -29.91 35.73
CA VAL A 65 -4.28 -29.79 34.28
C VAL A 65 -2.90 -30.11 33.68
N PRO A 66 -2.78 -31.05 32.73
CA PRO A 66 -1.52 -31.29 32.05
C PRO A 66 -1.08 -29.99 31.37
N LEU A 67 0.03 -29.42 31.83
CA LEU A 67 0.71 -28.35 31.11
C LEU A 67 1.08 -28.91 29.73
N LEU A 68 0.40 -28.42 28.70
CA LEU A 68 0.82 -28.64 27.31
C LEU A 68 2.30 -28.27 27.22
N PRO A 69 3.15 -29.13 26.61
CA PRO A 69 4.55 -28.81 26.45
C PRO A 69 4.67 -27.48 25.70
N PRO A 70 5.70 -26.67 26.00
CA PRO A 70 5.91 -25.40 25.32
C PRO A 70 5.89 -25.66 23.81
N GLN A 71 5.00 -24.98 23.09
CA GLN A 71 5.05 -24.99 21.63
C GLN A 71 6.42 -24.43 21.25
N GLY A 72 7.33 -25.32 20.85
CA GLY A 72 8.63 -24.92 20.32
C GLY A 72 8.44 -23.95 19.16
N PRO A 73 9.49 -23.20 18.76
CA PRO A 73 9.40 -22.34 17.59
C PRO A 73 8.83 -23.15 16.42
N SER A 74 7.86 -22.59 15.68
CA SER A 74 7.15 -23.26 14.57
C SER A 74 8.06 -23.79 13.44
N PHE A 75 9.36 -23.53 13.55
CA PHE A 75 10.42 -24.04 12.69
C PHE A 75 11.03 -25.37 13.15
N ALA A 76 10.73 -25.86 14.36
CA ALA A 76 11.28 -27.14 14.88
C ALA A 76 10.80 -28.38 14.10
N GLY A 77 9.74 -28.25 13.30
CA GLY A 77 9.29 -29.28 12.35
C GLY A 77 10.00 -29.26 10.98
N TRP A 78 11.01 -28.39 10.78
CA TRP A 78 11.80 -28.31 9.53
C TRP A 78 12.98 -29.29 9.51
N SER A 79 12.94 -30.31 10.35
CA SER A 79 14.01 -31.30 10.45
C SER A 79 13.78 -32.45 9.46
N LEU A 80 14.67 -32.53 8.45
CA LEU A 80 15.15 -33.75 7.76
C LEU A 80 14.45 -34.35 6.51
N ASP A 81 13.59 -33.64 5.77
CA ASP A 81 13.26 -34.07 4.37
C ASP A 81 14.21 -33.48 3.29
N GLY A 82 15.29 -32.82 3.73
CA GLY A 82 16.29 -32.19 2.85
C GLY A 82 15.75 -30.98 2.06
N PRO A 83 16.63 -30.31 1.27
CA PRO A 83 16.24 -29.15 0.45
C PRO A 83 15.13 -29.48 -0.56
N VAL A 84 15.04 -30.74 -1.01
CA VAL A 84 13.99 -31.22 -1.92
C VAL A 84 12.62 -31.27 -1.23
N GLY A 85 12.55 -31.67 0.04
CA GLY A 85 11.31 -31.66 0.82
C GLY A 85 10.76 -30.25 1.03
N VAL A 86 11.63 -29.30 1.34
CA VAL A 86 11.27 -27.87 1.48
C VAL A 86 10.79 -27.31 0.14
N ALA A 87 11.49 -27.62 -0.98
CA ALA A 87 11.09 -27.17 -2.30
C ALA A 87 9.72 -27.68 -2.74
N ARG A 88 9.36 -28.92 -2.40
CA ARG A 88 8.02 -29.49 -2.68
C ARG A 88 6.93 -28.87 -1.80
N ARG A 89 7.24 -28.58 -0.53
CA ARG A 89 6.25 -28.05 0.43
C ARG A 89 6.05 -26.53 0.31
N HIS A 90 7.11 -25.81 -0.08
CA HIS A 90 7.13 -24.34 -0.17
C HIS A 90 7.78 -23.84 -1.47
N PRO A 91 7.26 -24.23 -2.65
CA PRO A 91 7.88 -23.89 -3.93
C PRO A 91 7.98 -22.38 -4.16
N VAL A 92 6.99 -21.62 -3.68
CA VAL A 92 6.99 -20.15 -3.78
C VAL A 92 8.11 -19.53 -2.94
N LEU A 93 8.28 -19.98 -1.68
CA LEU A 93 9.35 -19.47 -0.82
C LEU A 93 10.73 -19.80 -1.40
N CYS A 94 10.90 -21.01 -1.93
CA CYS A 94 12.14 -21.40 -2.60
C CYS A 94 12.39 -20.56 -3.86
N ALA A 95 11.37 -20.29 -4.67
CA ALA A 95 11.49 -19.41 -5.83
C ALA A 95 11.89 -17.99 -5.42
N PHE A 96 11.33 -17.45 -4.33
CA PHE A 96 11.75 -16.15 -3.78
C PHE A 96 13.18 -16.18 -3.25
N ALA A 97 13.59 -17.22 -2.54
CA ALA A 97 14.95 -17.36 -2.04
C ALA A 97 15.97 -17.42 -3.19
N PHE A 98 15.69 -18.22 -4.23
CA PHE A 98 16.52 -18.27 -5.43
C PHE A 98 16.56 -16.92 -6.15
N SER A 99 15.39 -16.28 -6.31
CA SER A 99 15.31 -14.95 -6.95
C SER A 99 16.08 -13.90 -6.17
N LEU A 100 16.03 -13.93 -4.83
CA LEU A 100 16.79 -13.03 -3.97
C LEU A 100 18.29 -13.18 -4.22
N LEU A 101 18.81 -14.40 -4.20
CA LEU A 101 20.23 -14.67 -4.46
C LEU A 101 20.65 -14.22 -5.86
N PHE A 102 19.81 -14.50 -6.86
CA PHE A 102 20.04 -14.03 -8.23
C PHE A 102 20.08 -12.50 -8.29
N PHE A 103 19.09 -11.80 -7.73
CA PHE A 103 19.02 -10.34 -7.77
C PHE A 103 20.08 -9.66 -6.92
N MET A 104 20.55 -10.27 -5.83
CA MET A 104 21.75 -9.80 -5.13
C MET A 104 22.96 -9.81 -6.08
N GLY A 105 23.18 -10.90 -6.81
CA GLY A 105 24.25 -10.97 -7.82
C GLY A 105 24.11 -9.90 -8.91
N VAL A 106 22.89 -9.65 -9.38
CA VAL A 106 22.60 -8.57 -10.33
C VAL A 106 22.88 -7.20 -9.71
N GLU A 107 22.44 -6.92 -8.49
CA GLU A 107 22.65 -5.64 -7.80
C GLU A 107 24.14 -5.32 -7.62
N TYR A 108 24.96 -6.31 -7.30
CA TYR A 108 26.41 -6.14 -7.18
C TYR A 108 27.13 -5.88 -8.51
N THR A 109 26.50 -6.20 -9.64
CA THR A 109 27.13 -6.14 -10.96
C THR A 109 26.48 -5.13 -11.91
N ILE A 110 25.28 -4.64 -11.59
CA ILE A 110 24.55 -3.69 -12.43
C ILE A 110 25.16 -2.29 -12.32
N PRO A 111 25.57 -1.67 -13.45
CA PRO A 111 26.09 -0.32 -13.42
C PRO A 111 24.99 0.67 -13.05
N MET A 112 25.34 1.66 -12.22
CA MET A 112 24.42 2.76 -11.90
C MET A 112 24.11 3.60 -13.15
N VAL A 113 22.85 4.00 -13.29
CA VAL A 113 22.45 4.93 -14.36
C VAL A 113 23.03 6.32 -14.04
N PRO A 114 23.76 6.97 -14.97
CA PRO A 114 24.32 8.30 -14.74
C PRO A 114 23.24 9.35 -14.45
N SER A 115 23.56 10.36 -13.65
CA SER A 115 22.62 11.44 -13.28
C SER A 115 22.17 12.32 -14.45
N THR A 116 22.91 12.31 -15.56
CA THR A 116 22.59 13.03 -16.80
C THR A 116 21.71 12.23 -17.75
N SER A 117 21.49 10.95 -17.48
CA SER A 117 20.70 10.05 -18.32
C SER A 117 19.24 9.98 -17.83
N PRO A 118 18.27 9.77 -18.72
CA PRO A 118 16.91 9.48 -18.30
C PRO A 118 16.85 8.16 -17.50
N PRO A 119 15.85 7.98 -16.61
CA PRO A 119 15.68 6.71 -15.90
C PRO A 119 15.57 5.53 -16.86
N LEU A 120 16.31 4.45 -16.56
CA LEU A 120 16.23 3.20 -17.31
C LEU A 120 14.94 2.46 -16.94
N ASP A 121 14.11 2.18 -17.94
CA ASP A 121 12.87 1.43 -17.76
C ASP A 121 12.79 0.26 -18.74
N LEU A 122 12.82 -0.97 -18.20
CA LEU A 122 12.79 -2.19 -19.01
C LEU A 122 11.47 -2.37 -19.76
N GLY A 123 10.35 -1.91 -19.19
CA GLY A 123 9.06 -1.97 -19.87
C GLY A 123 8.99 -1.02 -21.05
N PHE A 124 9.63 0.15 -20.98
CA PHE A 124 9.80 1.04 -22.13
C PHE A 124 10.65 0.43 -23.25
N ILE A 125 11.69 -0.33 -22.89
CA ILE A 125 12.48 -1.08 -23.86
C ILE A 125 11.61 -2.17 -24.51
N ALA A 126 10.91 -2.96 -23.71
CA ALA A 126 10.03 -4.03 -24.19
C ALA A 126 8.89 -3.52 -25.08
N THR A 127 8.33 -2.35 -24.78
CA THR A 127 7.22 -1.74 -25.54
C THR A 127 7.65 -0.77 -26.63
N LYS A 128 8.95 -0.63 -26.90
CA LYS A 128 9.49 0.21 -27.99
C LYS A 128 8.82 -0.01 -29.36
N PRO A 129 8.55 -1.24 -29.85
CA PRO A 129 7.86 -1.41 -31.13
C PRO A 129 6.42 -0.88 -31.09
N LEU A 130 5.71 -1.09 -29.98
CA LEU A 130 4.35 -0.58 -29.81
C LEU A 130 4.33 0.95 -29.72
N ASN A 131 5.28 1.56 -29.00
CA ASN A 131 5.48 3.01 -28.98
C ASN A 131 5.66 3.56 -30.40
N ARG A 132 6.50 2.94 -31.23
CA ARG A 132 6.67 3.36 -32.64
C ARG A 132 5.38 3.23 -33.44
N ALA A 133 4.65 2.13 -33.27
CA ALA A 133 3.36 1.93 -33.95
C ALA A 133 2.34 3.02 -33.58
N LEU A 134 2.26 3.40 -32.30
CA LEU A 134 1.41 4.50 -31.85
C LEU A 134 1.83 5.85 -32.46
N ALA A 135 3.14 6.10 -32.62
CA ALA A 135 3.64 7.33 -33.24
C ALA A 135 3.24 7.43 -34.72
N THR A 136 3.27 6.29 -35.42
CA THR A 136 2.91 6.21 -36.84
C THR A 136 1.40 6.25 -37.10
N ALA A 137 0.57 5.95 -36.09
CA ALA A 137 -0.88 5.88 -36.22
C ALA A 137 -1.61 6.72 -35.14
N PRO A 138 -1.68 8.06 -35.30
CA PRO A 138 -2.29 8.95 -34.31
C PRO A 138 -3.76 8.64 -33.98
N ALA A 139 -4.51 8.16 -34.98
CA ALA A 139 -5.90 7.72 -34.78
C ALA A 139 -6.00 6.51 -33.84
N LEU A 140 -5.09 5.54 -33.98
CA LEU A 140 -5.01 4.39 -33.08
C LEU A 140 -4.63 4.82 -31.67
N ASN A 141 -3.65 5.73 -31.51
CA ASN A 141 -3.29 6.26 -30.20
C ASN A 141 -4.48 6.95 -29.53
N THR A 142 -5.24 7.76 -30.28
CA THR A 142 -6.41 8.47 -29.78
C THR A 142 -7.54 7.50 -29.41
N LEU A 143 -7.77 6.45 -30.20
CA LEU A 143 -8.75 5.42 -29.87
C LEU A 143 -8.37 4.68 -28.58
N LEU A 144 -7.12 4.25 -28.45
CA LEU A 144 -6.65 3.56 -27.24
C LEU A 144 -6.66 4.46 -26.00
N ALA A 145 -6.36 5.75 -26.17
CA ALA A 145 -6.51 6.77 -25.13
C ALA A 145 -7.97 6.89 -24.68
N ALA A 146 -8.90 7.01 -25.64
CA ALA A 146 -10.33 7.09 -25.35
C ALA A 146 -10.84 5.83 -24.61
N LEU A 147 -10.42 4.64 -25.04
CA LEU A 147 -10.79 3.38 -24.37
C LEU A 147 -10.26 3.32 -22.93
N ASN A 148 -9.02 3.76 -22.69
CA ASN A 148 -8.48 3.88 -21.35
C ASN A 148 -9.29 4.85 -20.49
N THR A 149 -9.64 6.02 -21.03
CA THR A 149 -10.44 7.03 -20.34
C THR A 149 -11.84 6.51 -20.00
N VAL A 150 -12.49 5.81 -20.94
CA VAL A 150 -13.76 5.12 -20.68
C VAL A 150 -13.61 4.12 -19.54
N PHE A 151 -12.55 3.32 -19.54
CA PHE A 151 -12.33 2.33 -18.49
C PHE A 151 -12.08 2.98 -17.11
N VAL A 152 -11.37 4.11 -17.03
CA VAL A 152 -11.28 4.91 -15.79
C VAL A 152 -12.65 5.41 -15.33
N GLY A 153 -13.46 5.89 -16.28
CA GLY A 153 -14.84 6.27 -16.03
C GLY A 153 -15.63 5.11 -15.42
N MET A 154 -15.51 3.91 -15.99
CA MET A 154 -16.14 2.69 -15.47
C MET A 154 -15.68 2.36 -14.03
N GLN A 155 -14.39 2.48 -13.73
CA GLN A 155 -13.87 2.28 -12.37
C GLN A 155 -14.49 3.27 -11.39
N THR A 156 -14.54 4.54 -11.76
CA THR A 156 -15.11 5.62 -10.93
C THR A 156 -16.59 5.40 -10.70
N VAL A 157 -17.35 5.13 -11.77
CA VAL A 157 -18.78 4.83 -11.69
C VAL A 157 -19.03 3.61 -10.82
N TYR A 158 -18.24 2.53 -10.97
CA TYR A 158 -18.37 1.35 -10.13
C TYR A 158 -18.15 1.69 -8.64
N ILE A 159 -17.05 2.35 -8.30
CA ILE A 159 -16.71 2.68 -6.90
C ILE A 159 -17.81 3.56 -6.28
N VAL A 160 -18.24 4.61 -6.99
CA VAL A 160 -19.31 5.50 -6.54
C VAL A 160 -20.64 4.76 -6.40
N TRP A 161 -20.99 3.90 -7.37
CA TRP A 161 -22.20 3.07 -7.33
C TRP A 161 -22.21 2.13 -6.12
N THR A 162 -21.10 1.43 -5.88
CA THR A 162 -21.00 0.51 -4.73
C THR A 162 -21.17 1.21 -3.40
N PHE A 163 -20.77 2.49 -3.31
CA PHE A 163 -20.99 3.30 -2.12
C PHE A 163 -22.42 3.82 -2.01
N LEU A 164 -22.91 4.52 -3.04
CA LEU A 164 -24.19 5.23 -2.98
C LEU A 164 -25.41 4.30 -3.07
N VAL A 165 -25.31 3.24 -3.87
CA VAL A 165 -26.45 2.35 -4.15
C VAL A 165 -26.36 1.06 -3.34
N GLU A 166 -25.18 0.44 -3.29
CA GLU A 166 -25.01 -0.83 -2.56
C GLU A 166 -24.65 -0.64 -1.08
N GLY A 167 -24.34 0.59 -0.64
CA GLY A 167 -24.02 0.90 0.75
C GLY A 167 -22.71 0.27 1.24
N ARG A 168 -21.77 -0.05 0.34
CA ARG A 168 -20.49 -0.71 0.63
C ARG A 168 -19.36 0.32 0.55
N PRO A 169 -18.91 0.92 1.67
CA PRO A 169 -17.99 2.05 1.62
C PRO A 169 -16.53 1.65 1.39
N ARG A 170 -16.15 0.40 1.64
CA ARG A 170 -14.78 -0.12 1.46
C ARG A 170 -14.04 0.34 0.20
N PRO A 171 -14.55 0.10 -1.03
CA PRO A 171 -13.84 0.52 -2.25
C PRO A 171 -13.66 2.04 -2.33
N THR A 172 -14.60 2.82 -1.79
CA THR A 172 -14.50 4.29 -1.75
C THR A 172 -13.44 4.74 -0.75
N ILE A 173 -13.41 4.16 0.45
CA ILE A 173 -12.37 4.44 1.46
C ILE A 173 -10.98 4.08 0.92
N ALA A 174 -10.85 2.92 0.27
CA ALA A 174 -9.61 2.49 -0.37
C ALA A 174 -9.16 3.48 -1.45
N ALA A 175 -10.08 3.94 -2.32
CA ALA A 175 -9.78 4.92 -3.35
C ALA A 175 -9.34 6.27 -2.75
N LEU A 176 -9.99 6.73 -1.67
CA LEU A 176 -9.61 7.96 -0.97
C LEU A 176 -8.20 7.87 -0.38
N PHE A 177 -7.88 6.78 0.33
CA PHE A 177 -6.52 6.57 0.84
C PHE A 177 -5.50 6.53 -0.29
N MET A 178 -5.81 5.79 -1.35
CA MET A 178 -4.92 5.62 -2.49
C MET A 178 -4.63 6.94 -3.21
N PHE A 179 -5.65 7.71 -3.60
CA PHE A 179 -5.46 8.97 -4.31
C PHE A 179 -4.82 10.06 -3.43
N THR A 180 -5.12 10.08 -2.13
CA THR A 180 -4.48 11.02 -1.18
C THR A 180 -2.99 10.71 -1.06
N CYS A 181 -2.63 9.45 -0.82
CA CYS A 181 -1.23 9.04 -0.71
C CYS A 181 -0.48 9.24 -2.04
N ARG A 182 -1.11 8.96 -3.18
CA ARG A 182 -0.56 9.25 -4.52
C ARG A 182 -0.29 10.75 -4.68
N GLY A 183 -1.21 11.62 -4.27
CA GLY A 183 -1.03 13.06 -4.32
C GLY A 183 0.15 13.53 -3.46
N ILE A 184 0.26 13.03 -2.22
CA ILE A 184 1.37 13.35 -1.31
C ILE A 184 2.70 12.91 -1.92
N LEU A 185 2.81 11.65 -2.36
CA LEU A 185 4.06 11.11 -2.92
C LEU A 185 4.43 11.79 -4.23
N GLY A 186 3.46 12.09 -5.09
CA GLY A 186 3.68 12.81 -6.34
C GLY A 186 4.11 14.26 -6.14
N CYS A 187 3.68 14.90 -5.05
CA CYS A 187 4.19 16.22 -4.64
C CYS A 187 5.60 16.13 -4.04
N SER A 188 5.88 15.09 -3.26
CA SER A 188 7.19 14.88 -2.62
C SER A 188 8.29 14.49 -3.62
N THR A 189 7.95 13.70 -4.64
CA THR A 189 8.88 13.21 -5.65
C THR A 189 8.23 13.19 -7.02
N GLN A 190 8.70 14.05 -7.92
CA GLN A 190 8.25 14.10 -9.30
C GLN A 190 9.24 13.38 -10.22
N LEU A 191 8.75 12.36 -10.93
CA LEU A 191 9.50 11.73 -12.00
C LEU A 191 9.41 12.60 -13.27
N PRO A 192 10.49 12.70 -14.07
CA PRO A 192 10.45 13.43 -15.31
C PRO A 192 9.50 12.76 -16.31
N LEU A 193 8.88 13.56 -17.18
CA LEU A 193 8.10 13.00 -18.29
C LEU A 193 9.04 12.23 -19.23
N PRO A 194 8.75 10.95 -19.55
CA PRO A 194 9.62 10.16 -20.40
C PRO A 194 9.77 10.74 -21.82
N GLN A 195 10.97 10.57 -22.40
CA GLN A 195 11.20 10.90 -23.80
C GLN A 195 10.33 10.01 -24.71
N GLY A 196 9.69 10.63 -25.70
CA GLY A 196 8.77 9.94 -26.62
C GLY A 196 7.40 9.67 -26.02
N PHE A 197 6.98 10.46 -25.02
CA PHE A 197 5.60 10.48 -24.54
C PHE A 197 4.63 10.82 -25.67
N GLN A 198 3.60 9.99 -25.80
CA GLN A 198 2.56 10.10 -26.83
C GLN A 198 1.20 10.30 -26.18
N GLY A 199 1.01 11.49 -25.62
CA GLY A 199 -0.28 11.91 -25.11
C GLY A 199 -1.31 12.08 -26.22
N SER A 200 -2.58 11.95 -25.87
CA SER A 200 -3.73 12.33 -26.67
C SER A 200 -4.60 13.32 -25.88
N GLY A 201 -5.30 14.23 -26.56
CA GLY A 201 -6.18 15.20 -25.90
C GLY A 201 -7.35 14.57 -25.13
N VAL A 202 -7.61 13.27 -25.36
CA VAL A 202 -8.64 12.48 -24.66
C VAL A 202 -8.09 11.61 -23.54
N ASP A 203 -6.78 11.69 -23.26
CA ASP A 203 -6.18 10.97 -22.12
C ASP A 203 -6.71 11.47 -20.79
N PHE A 204 -6.91 10.58 -19.83
CA PHE A 204 -7.24 10.99 -18.47
C PHE A 204 -5.95 11.14 -17.63
N PRO A 205 -5.75 12.27 -16.90
CA PRO A 205 -6.62 13.45 -16.81
C PRO A 205 -6.68 14.25 -18.12
N VAL A 206 -7.91 14.70 -18.48
CA VAL A 206 -8.20 15.32 -19.79
C VAL A 206 -7.55 16.69 -19.92
N GLY A 207 -6.98 16.93 -21.10
CA GLY A 207 -6.17 18.10 -21.40
C GLY A 207 -4.70 17.85 -21.11
N ASN A 208 -3.81 18.63 -21.73
CA ASN A 208 -2.36 18.58 -21.48
C ASN A 208 -2.00 19.13 -20.08
N VAL A 209 -2.64 18.61 -19.04
CA VAL A 209 -2.43 19.01 -17.65
C VAL A 209 -1.31 18.21 -17.03
N SER A 210 -0.62 18.81 -16.06
CA SER A 210 0.38 18.11 -15.27
C SER A 210 -0.28 16.97 -14.49
N PHE A 211 0.32 15.79 -14.54
CA PHE A 211 -0.18 14.60 -13.85
C PHE A 211 0.93 13.92 -13.06
N PHE A 212 0.54 13.23 -11.98
CA PHE A 212 1.49 12.44 -11.19
C PHE A 212 1.75 11.10 -11.87
N LEU A 213 3.03 10.82 -12.14
CA LEU A 213 3.49 9.52 -12.64
C LEU A 213 3.48 8.46 -11.53
N PHE A 214 4.16 8.74 -10.42
CA PHE A 214 4.30 7.75 -9.35
C PHE A 214 3.18 7.84 -8.30
N PHE A 215 2.54 6.75 -7.88
CA PHE A 215 2.38 5.45 -8.56
C PHE A 215 1.06 5.45 -9.34
N SER A 216 0.83 4.51 -10.28
CA SER A 216 -0.35 4.54 -11.18
C SER A 216 -1.70 4.38 -10.47
N GLY A 217 -2.50 5.45 -10.47
CA GLY A 217 -3.86 5.48 -9.91
C GLY A 217 -4.88 4.78 -10.80
N HIS A 218 -4.63 4.75 -12.11
CA HIS A 218 -5.37 3.95 -13.09
C HIS A 218 -5.37 2.47 -12.71
N VAL A 219 -4.16 1.94 -12.48
CA VAL A 219 -3.96 0.54 -12.13
C VAL A 219 -4.49 0.24 -10.73
N ALA A 220 -4.20 1.12 -9.76
CA ALA A 220 -4.67 0.95 -8.39
C ALA A 220 -6.19 0.97 -8.28
N GLY A 221 -6.87 1.90 -8.97
CA GLY A 221 -8.33 2.00 -9.01
C GLY A 221 -9.00 0.75 -9.59
N ALA A 222 -8.47 0.23 -10.70
CA ALA A 222 -8.93 -1.03 -11.28
C ALA A 222 -8.76 -2.23 -10.33
N VAL A 223 -7.62 -2.32 -9.62
CA VAL A 223 -7.38 -3.38 -8.62
C VAL A 223 -8.35 -3.27 -7.45
N ILE A 224 -8.59 -2.07 -6.92
CA ILE A 224 -9.57 -1.86 -5.84
C ILE A 224 -10.96 -2.32 -6.29
N ALA A 225 -11.40 -1.92 -7.48
CA ALA A 225 -12.67 -2.33 -8.04
C ALA A 225 -12.74 -3.86 -8.24
N SER A 226 -11.71 -4.49 -8.81
CA SER A 226 -11.72 -5.93 -9.07
C SER A 226 -11.67 -6.77 -7.79
N LEU A 227 -10.93 -6.32 -6.77
CA LEU A 227 -10.94 -6.94 -5.43
C LEU A 227 -12.33 -6.88 -4.79
N ASP A 228 -13.01 -5.75 -4.91
CA ASP A 228 -14.38 -5.60 -4.42
C ASP A 228 -15.38 -6.52 -5.14
N MET A 229 -15.27 -6.63 -6.46
CA MET A 229 -16.08 -7.57 -7.26
C MET A 229 -15.84 -9.03 -6.87
N ARG A 230 -14.60 -9.38 -6.53
CA ARG A 230 -14.26 -10.74 -6.06
C ARG A 230 -14.91 -11.03 -4.71
N ARG A 231 -14.99 -10.04 -3.81
CA ARG A 231 -15.68 -10.18 -2.51
C ARG A 231 -17.18 -10.39 -2.65
N THR A 232 -17.82 -9.73 -3.62
CA THR A 232 -19.26 -9.90 -3.92
C THR A 232 -19.58 -11.08 -4.83
N ARG A 233 -18.59 -11.95 -5.09
CA ARG A 233 -18.70 -13.11 -6.01
C ARG A 233 -19.01 -12.76 -7.46
N ARG A 234 -18.86 -11.49 -7.89
CA ARG A 234 -18.93 -11.04 -9.28
C ARG A 234 -17.63 -11.35 -10.05
N ARG A 235 -17.20 -12.61 -10.05
CA ARG A 235 -15.89 -13.05 -10.57
C ARG A 235 -15.71 -12.82 -12.07
N GLY A 236 -16.79 -12.89 -12.85
CA GLY A 236 -16.74 -12.59 -14.29
C GLY A 236 -16.33 -11.14 -14.54
N MET A 237 -17.01 -10.20 -13.87
CA MET A 237 -16.72 -8.77 -13.96
C MET A 237 -15.32 -8.44 -13.44
N ALA A 238 -14.89 -9.08 -12.35
CA ALA A 238 -13.53 -8.93 -11.84
C ALA A 238 -12.47 -9.32 -12.88
N ARG A 239 -12.65 -10.45 -13.57
CA ARG A 239 -11.72 -10.89 -14.62
C ARG A 239 -11.69 -9.93 -15.80
N VAL A 240 -12.83 -9.36 -16.18
CA VAL A 240 -12.91 -8.34 -17.23
C VAL A 240 -12.13 -7.09 -16.80
N PHE A 241 -12.31 -6.62 -15.56
CA PHE A 241 -11.54 -5.49 -15.03
C PHE A 241 -10.04 -5.79 -14.99
N ASP A 242 -9.63 -6.99 -14.60
CA ASP A 242 -8.21 -7.37 -14.60
C ASP A 242 -7.62 -7.40 -16.02
N ALA A 243 -8.37 -7.92 -17.00
CA ALA A 243 -7.95 -7.95 -18.41
C ALA A 243 -7.86 -6.53 -19.01
N LEU A 244 -8.85 -5.69 -18.75
CA LEU A 244 -8.85 -4.29 -19.17
C LEU A 244 -7.73 -3.50 -18.49
N ASN A 245 -7.44 -3.78 -17.21
CA ASN A 245 -6.34 -3.16 -16.48
C ASN A 245 -4.97 -3.56 -17.05
N LEU A 246 -4.80 -4.81 -17.48
CA LEU A 246 -3.59 -5.25 -18.17
C LEU A 246 -3.43 -4.52 -19.51
N LEU A 247 -4.49 -4.42 -20.31
CA LEU A 247 -4.46 -3.72 -21.58
C LEU A 247 -4.17 -2.22 -21.40
N GLN A 248 -4.79 -1.60 -20.39
CA GLN A 248 -4.55 -0.24 -19.97
C GLN A 248 -3.08 -0.04 -19.55
N SER A 249 -2.51 -0.98 -18.78
CA SER A 249 -1.11 -0.95 -18.35
C SER A 249 -0.14 -1.02 -19.54
N VAL A 250 -0.39 -1.92 -20.49
CA VAL A 250 0.39 -2.03 -21.72
C VAL A 250 0.34 -0.73 -22.52
N ARG A 251 -0.84 -0.13 -22.66
CA ARG A 251 -1.00 1.17 -23.33
C ARG A 251 -0.20 2.25 -22.59
N LEU A 252 -0.38 2.40 -21.28
CA LEU A 252 0.31 3.42 -20.49
C LEU A 252 1.83 3.30 -20.61
N LEU A 253 2.34 2.08 -20.65
CA LEU A 253 3.75 1.81 -20.86
C LEU A 253 4.19 2.15 -22.30
N ALA A 254 3.42 1.74 -23.31
CA ALA A 254 3.72 1.97 -24.72
C ALA A 254 3.62 3.45 -25.13
N SER A 255 2.68 4.20 -24.56
CA SER A 255 2.57 5.66 -24.74
C SER A 255 3.60 6.44 -23.92
N ARG A 256 4.40 5.75 -23.09
CA ARG A 256 5.33 6.31 -22.11
C ARG A 256 4.66 7.23 -21.09
N GLY A 257 3.39 6.98 -20.80
CA GLY A 257 2.60 7.70 -19.81
C GLY A 257 2.80 7.25 -18.37
N HIS A 258 3.44 6.10 -18.14
CA HIS A 258 3.86 5.62 -16.83
C HIS A 258 5.11 4.76 -16.93
N TYR A 259 6.00 4.87 -15.96
CA TYR A 259 7.11 3.93 -15.78
C TYR A 259 6.57 2.56 -15.33
N THR A 260 7.33 1.50 -15.60
CA THR A 260 7.02 0.13 -15.16
C THR A 260 6.84 0.07 -13.64
N ILE A 261 7.68 0.80 -12.89
CA ILE A 261 7.58 0.87 -11.43
C ILE A 261 6.27 1.53 -10.99
N ASP A 262 5.77 2.54 -11.71
CA ASP A 262 4.49 3.18 -11.39
C ASP A 262 3.34 2.17 -11.48
N LEU A 263 3.36 1.30 -12.49
CA LEU A 263 2.34 0.27 -12.71
C LEU A 263 2.43 -0.81 -11.64
N ALA A 264 3.63 -1.31 -11.35
CA ALA A 264 3.86 -2.34 -10.34
C ALA A 264 3.46 -1.85 -8.93
N VAL A 265 3.89 -0.64 -8.54
CA VAL A 265 3.49 -0.03 -7.27
C VAL A 265 2.01 0.31 -7.28
N GLY A 266 1.41 0.66 -8.43
CA GLY A 266 -0.04 0.83 -8.57
C GLY A 266 -0.83 -0.43 -8.20
N VAL A 267 -0.40 -1.60 -8.67
CA VAL A 267 -1.01 -2.88 -8.26
C VAL A 267 -0.88 -3.08 -6.75
N GLY A 268 0.34 -2.93 -6.22
CA GLY A 268 0.61 -3.09 -4.78
C GLY A 268 -0.21 -2.14 -3.92
N ALA A 269 -0.28 -0.86 -4.31
CA ALA A 269 -1.09 0.16 -3.65
C ALA A 269 -2.58 -0.22 -3.62
N GLY A 270 -3.12 -0.75 -4.72
CA GLY A 270 -4.50 -1.24 -4.75
C GLY A 270 -4.78 -2.30 -3.67
N TYR A 271 -3.90 -3.28 -3.51
CA TYR A 271 -4.00 -4.30 -2.45
C TYR A 271 -3.82 -3.72 -1.05
N VAL A 272 -2.81 -2.87 -0.85
CA VAL A 272 -2.48 -2.28 0.46
C VAL A 272 -3.63 -1.40 0.95
N PHE A 273 -4.14 -0.50 0.11
CA PHE A 273 -5.21 0.40 0.50
C PHE A 273 -6.56 -0.30 0.63
N ASP A 274 -6.82 -1.34 -0.16
CA ASP A 274 -8.00 -2.19 0.02
C ASP A 274 -7.98 -2.91 1.38
N ASN A 275 -6.82 -3.45 1.78
CA ASN A 275 -6.64 -4.10 3.07
C ASN A 275 -6.77 -3.09 4.23
N LEU A 276 -6.15 -1.92 4.09
CA LEU A 276 -6.24 -0.84 5.08
C LEU A 276 -7.68 -0.35 5.25
N ALA A 277 -8.44 -0.20 4.16
CA ALA A 277 -9.84 0.14 4.20
C ALA A 277 -10.67 -0.92 4.95
N GLY A 278 -10.41 -2.21 4.70
CA GLY A 278 -11.05 -3.29 5.46
C GLY A 278 -10.78 -3.21 6.96
N LYS A 279 -9.52 -3.02 7.36
CA LYS A 279 -9.15 -2.84 8.78
C LYS A 279 -9.81 -1.61 9.39
N TYR A 280 -9.91 -0.53 8.63
CA TYR A 280 -10.59 0.69 9.08
C TYR A 280 -12.07 0.43 9.35
N GLU A 281 -12.80 -0.20 8.43
CA GLU A 281 -14.21 -0.58 8.62
C GLU A 281 -14.41 -1.47 9.85
N GLU A 282 -13.60 -2.53 9.99
CA GLU A 282 -13.65 -3.44 11.13
C GLU A 282 -13.43 -2.71 12.47
N SER A 283 -12.49 -1.75 12.51
CA SER A 283 -12.21 -0.97 13.71
C SER A 283 -13.40 -0.09 14.13
N LYS A 284 -14.16 0.44 13.17
CA LYS A 284 -15.33 1.27 13.43
C LYS A 284 -16.53 0.44 13.88
N LEU A 285 -16.71 -0.74 13.31
CA LEU A 285 -17.72 -1.71 13.77
C LEU A 285 -17.50 -2.14 15.22
N LYS A 286 -16.26 -2.44 15.61
CA LYS A 286 -15.92 -2.81 16.99
C LYS A 286 -16.23 -1.71 17.99
N ARG A 287 -15.87 -0.46 17.69
CA ARG A 287 -16.18 0.71 18.54
C ARG A 287 -17.68 0.98 18.64
N GLY A 288 -18.44 0.79 17.57
CA GLY A 288 -19.90 0.92 17.58
C GLY A 288 -20.61 -0.17 18.40
N GLY A 289 -20.06 -1.38 18.44
CA GLY A 289 -20.56 -2.48 19.26
C GLY A 289 -20.23 -2.34 20.75
N GLU A 290 -19.10 -1.74 21.09
CA GLU A 290 -18.69 -1.51 22.48
C GLU A 290 -19.54 -0.43 23.16
N HIS A 291 -20.02 0.57 22.41
CA HIS A 291 -21.00 1.56 22.88
C HIS A 291 -22.43 1.03 22.98
N ARG A 292 -22.69 -0.18 22.47
CA ARG A 292 -23.99 -0.88 22.50
C ARG A 292 -24.03 -2.05 23.47
N ARG A 293 -23.16 -2.07 24.51
CA ARG A 293 -23.41 -2.95 25.65
C ARG A 293 -24.56 -2.35 26.47
N PRO A 294 -25.76 -2.95 26.52
CA PRO A 294 -26.70 -2.61 27.57
C PRO A 294 -26.00 -2.82 28.91
N CYS A 295 -26.03 -1.80 29.76
CA CYS A 295 -25.54 -1.86 31.12
C CYS A 295 -26.40 -2.86 31.91
N PHE A 296 -26.16 -4.16 31.75
CA PHE A 296 -26.80 -5.24 32.51
C PHE A 296 -26.11 -5.42 33.88
N SER A 297 -25.76 -4.31 34.52
CA SER A 297 -25.22 -4.31 35.88
C SER A 297 -25.60 -3.04 36.62
N CYS A 298 -26.91 -2.82 36.75
CA CYS A 298 -27.44 -2.22 37.97
C CYS A 298 -28.52 -3.17 38.48
N GLY A 299 -28.08 -4.15 39.27
CA GLY A 299 -28.96 -4.86 40.19
C GLY A 299 -29.39 -3.89 41.28
N CYS A 300 -30.45 -3.12 41.04
CA CYS A 300 -31.18 -2.45 42.10
C CYS A 300 -32.42 -3.28 42.37
N SER A 301 -32.29 -4.19 43.34
CA SER A 301 -33.43 -4.76 44.05
C SER A 301 -34.18 -3.61 44.72
N CYS A 302 -35.38 -3.29 44.23
CA CYS A 302 -36.32 -2.46 44.97
C CYS A 302 -37.34 -3.41 45.60
N GLU A 303 -37.03 -3.84 46.81
CA GLU A 303 -37.94 -4.51 47.72
C GLU A 303 -38.35 -3.49 48.81
N GLY A 304 -39.66 -3.34 49.01
CA GLY A 304 -40.27 -2.70 50.18
C GLY A 304 -40.67 -1.23 50.02
N ARG A 305 -41.96 -0.97 49.76
CA ARG A 305 -42.99 -0.81 50.80
C ARG A 305 -44.37 -0.66 50.16
#